data_AF-A0A550D1I5-F1
#
_entry.id   AF-A0A550D1I5-F1
#
_cell.length_a   1.000
_cell.length_b   1.000
_cell.length_c   1.000
_cell.angle_alpha   90.00
_cell.angle_beta   90.00
_cell.angle_gamma   90.00
#
_symmetry.space_group_name_H-M   'P 1'
#
loop_
_entity.id
_entity.type
_entity.pdbx_description
1 polymer ?
#
loop_
_entity_poly.entity_id
_entity_poly.type
_entity_poly.pdbx_seq_one_letter_code
_entity_poly.pdbx_strand_id
1 'polypeptide(L)'
;FIIYTRLVSTILTLAFPFLRLPLLASIDYIVFTSFRVFALPAQQALMMTLVSGRRRATASGTNQTARLLPSALSTLLSGFLLSVSVIFPFALAFVTIMTNLYLYYRFFWNVPEARERKKISARIGSEG
;
A
#
# COMPACT_ATOMS: atom_id res chain seq x y z
N PHE A 1 8.93 2.50 7.61
CA PHE A 1 7.94 1.43 7.82
C PHE A 1 7.06 1.23 6.60
N ILE A 2 6.27 2.24 6.20
CA ILE A 2 5.32 2.18 5.06
C ILE A 2 5.95 1.61 3.78
N ILE A 3 7.14 2.09 3.40
CA ILE A 3 7.81 1.68 2.16
C ILE A 3 8.22 0.20 2.21
N TYR A 4 8.81 -0.25 3.31
CA TYR A 4 9.28 -1.63 3.45
C TYR A 4 8.14 -2.64 3.41
N THR A 5 7.05 -2.41 4.16
CA THR A 5 5.91 -3.33 4.17
C THR A 5 5.22 -3.40 2.81
N ARG A 6 5.15 -2.28 2.09
CA ARG A 6 4.65 -2.25 0.71
C ARG A 6 5.56 -2.93 -0.28
N LEU A 7 6.88 -2.76 -0.16
CA LEU A 7 7.84 -3.41 -1.06
C LEU A 7 7.71 -4.94 -0.96
N VAL A 8 7.68 -5.48 0.27
CA VAL A 8 7.50 -6.92 0.52
C VAL A 8 6.17 -7.41 -0.07
N SER A 9 5.06 -6.74 0.24
CA SER A 9 3.73 -7.11 -0.31
C SER A 9 3.71 -7.11 -1.85
N THR A 10 4.39 -6.14 -2.48
CA THR A 10 4.41 -6.01 -3.94
C THR A 10 5.22 -7.12 -4.61
N ILE A 11 6.36 -7.48 -4.04
CA ILE A 11 7.18 -8.60 -4.54
C ILE A 11 6.40 -9.91 -4.45
N LEU A 12 5.74 -10.15 -3.32
CA LEU A 12 4.92 -11.35 -3.13
C LEU A 12 3.71 -11.39 -4.07
N THR A 13 3.07 -10.24 -4.32
CA THR A 13 1.97 -10.12 -5.31
C THR A 13 2.42 -10.57 -6.71
N LEU A 14 3.66 -10.25 -7.11
CA LEU A 14 4.21 -10.72 -8.38
C LEU A 14 4.60 -12.20 -8.33
N ALA A 15 5.06 -12.70 -7.18
CA ALA A 15 5.45 -14.10 -7.01
C ALA A 15 4.24 -15.06 -7.07
N PHE A 16 3.08 -14.63 -6.55
CA PHE A 16 1.86 -15.41 -6.46
C PHE A 16 1.50 -16.25 -7.71
N PRO A 17 1.39 -15.68 -8.93
CA PRO A 17 1.01 -16.44 -10.13
C PRO A 17 2.04 -17.49 -10.58
N PHE A 18 3.26 -17.48 -10.03
CA PHE A 18 4.30 -18.46 -10.35
C PHE A 18 4.31 -19.65 -9.37
N LEU A 19 3.53 -19.60 -8.29
CA LEU A 19 3.45 -20.66 -7.29
C LEU A 19 2.56 -21.79 -7.80
N ARG A 20 3.18 -22.95 -8.07
CA ARG A 20 2.49 -24.14 -8.60
C ARG A 20 1.79 -24.96 -7.53
N LEU A 21 2.25 -24.88 -6.28
CA LEU A 21 1.69 -25.64 -5.16
C LEU A 21 0.59 -24.84 -4.46
N PRO A 22 -0.65 -25.36 -4.35
CA PRO A 22 -1.78 -24.64 -3.74
C PRO A 22 -1.50 -24.17 -2.31
N LEU A 23 -0.77 -24.98 -1.53
CA LEU A 23 -0.39 -24.62 -0.16
C LEU A 23 0.54 -23.39 -0.13
N LEU A 24 1.55 -23.35 -1.00
CA LEU A 24 2.46 -22.21 -1.09
C LEU A 24 1.73 -20.95 -1.56
N ALA A 25 0.85 -21.07 -2.55
CA ALA A 25 0.02 -19.96 -3.02
C ALA A 25 -0.88 -19.42 -1.90
N SER A 26 -1.46 -20.30 -1.08
CA SER A 26 -2.30 -19.90 0.06
C SER A 26 -1.52 -19.16 1.14
N ILE A 27 -0.32 -19.65 1.47
CA ILE A 27 0.59 -19.01 2.42
C ILE A 27 1.00 -17.63 1.90
N ASP A 28 1.46 -17.55 0.65
CA ASP A 28 1.84 -16.29 0.00
C ASP A 28 0.68 -15.29 0.03
N TYR A 29 -0.53 -15.73 -0.33
CA TYR A 29 -1.74 -14.91 -0.30
C TYR A 29 -2.00 -14.29 1.07
N ILE A 30 -1.95 -15.08 2.13
CA ILE A 30 -2.15 -14.59 3.51
C ILE A 30 -1.05 -13.59 3.87
N VAL A 31 0.20 -13.87 3.52
CA VAL A 31 1.34 -13.01 3.87
C VAL A 31 1.25 -11.69 3.11
N PHE A 32 1.12 -11.69 1.78
CA PHE A 32 1.15 -10.45 1.02
C PHE A 32 -0.04 -9.54 1.32
N THR A 33 -1.23 -10.12 1.56
CA THR A 33 -2.43 -9.36 1.96
C THR A 33 -2.26 -8.73 3.34
N SER A 34 -1.64 -9.43 4.29
CA SER A 34 -1.31 -8.90 5.62
C SER A 34 -0.34 -7.72 5.54
N PHE A 35 0.77 -7.87 4.80
CA PHE A 35 1.72 -6.79 4.59
C PHE A 35 1.11 -5.57 3.89
N ARG A 36 0.14 -5.79 2.99
CA ARG A 36 -0.58 -4.72 2.28
C ARG A 36 -1.35 -3.81 3.25
N VAL A 37 -1.98 -4.39 4.28
CA VAL A 37 -2.83 -3.64 5.22
C VAL A 37 -2.04 -2.96 6.34
N PHE A 38 -0.87 -3.48 6.72
CA PHE A 38 -0.04 -2.92 7.80
C PHE A 38 0.34 -1.45 7.60
N ALA A 39 0.55 -1.01 6.34
CA ALA A 39 0.90 0.37 6.04
C ALA A 39 -0.28 1.36 6.13
N LEU A 40 -1.53 0.87 6.11
CA LEU A 40 -2.70 1.73 5.95
C LEU A 40 -2.89 2.75 7.08
N PRO A 41 -2.77 2.39 8.38
CA PRO A 41 -2.94 3.35 9.47
C PRO A 41 -1.86 4.44 9.43
N ALA A 42 -0.62 4.07 9.13
CA ALA A 42 0.49 5.01 9.04
C ALA A 42 0.33 5.97 7.83
N GLN A 43 -0.20 5.49 6.71
CA GLN A 43 -0.53 6.34 5.55
C GLN A 43 -1.68 7.31 5.86
N GLN A 44 -2.71 6.85 6.58
CA GLN A 44 -3.81 7.71 7.00
C GLN A 44 -3.34 8.78 7.99
N ALA A 45 -2.49 8.42 8.95
CA ALA A 45 -1.91 9.39 9.88
C ALA A 45 -1.10 10.47 9.15
N LEU A 46 -0.21 10.08 8.24
CA LEU A 46 0.58 11.02 7.42
C LEU A 46 -0.31 11.94 6.57
N MET A 47 -1.39 11.43 5.97
CA MET A 47 -2.32 12.28 5.24
C MET A 47 -2.95 13.34 6.15
N MET A 48 -3.27 12.98 7.40
CA MET A 48 -3.92 13.90 8.35
C MET A 48 -2.98 14.92 8.99
N THR A 49 -1.66 14.68 8.98
CA THR A 49 -0.67 15.70 9.38
C THR A 49 -0.52 16.77 8.30
N LEU A 50 -0.70 16.41 7.03
CA LEU A 50 -0.57 17.30 5.88
C LEU A 50 -1.82 18.16 5.58
N VAL A 51 -2.96 17.85 6.21
CA VAL A 51 -4.23 18.51 5.93
C VAL A 51 -4.70 19.33 7.14
N SER A 52 -5.04 20.60 6.88
CA SER A 52 -5.63 21.48 7.90
C SER A 52 -6.94 20.93 8.44
N GLY A 53 -7.21 21.11 9.75
CA GLY A 53 -8.37 20.52 10.43
C GLY A 53 -9.71 20.70 9.69
N ARG A 54 -9.99 21.91 9.20
CA ARG A 54 -11.20 22.26 8.45
C ARG A 54 -11.36 21.51 7.13
N ARG A 55 -10.27 21.03 6.51
CA ARG A 55 -10.27 20.35 5.21
C ARG A 55 -10.17 18.83 5.32
N ARG A 56 -10.06 18.26 6.53
CA ARG A 56 -9.89 16.81 6.73
C ARG A 56 -11.04 15.99 6.16
N ALA A 57 -12.29 16.44 6.33
CA ALA A 57 -13.47 15.76 5.79
C ALA A 57 -13.42 15.70 4.26
N THR A 58 -13.18 16.85 3.61
CA THR A 58 -13.04 16.94 2.15
C THR A 58 -11.87 16.10 1.65
N ALA A 59 -10.68 16.21 2.28
CA ALA A 59 -9.50 15.45 1.87
C ALA A 59 -9.70 13.93 2.01
N SER A 60 -10.35 13.48 3.09
CA SER A 60 -10.70 12.06 3.27
C SER A 60 -11.67 11.59 2.19
N GLY A 61 -12.73 12.37 1.91
CA GLY A 61 -13.70 12.08 0.85
C GLY A 61 -13.04 11.99 -0.52
N THR A 62 -12.25 13.01 -0.91
CA THR A 62 -11.52 13.01 -2.18
C THR A 62 -10.55 11.83 -2.29
N ASN A 63 -9.81 11.50 -1.23
CA ASN A 63 -8.90 10.35 -1.23
C ASN A 63 -9.66 9.02 -1.36
N GLN A 64 -10.86 8.89 -0.79
CA GLN A 64 -11.69 7.70 -0.99
C GLN A 64 -12.19 7.60 -2.44
N THR A 65 -12.76 8.67 -2.98
CA THR A 65 -13.22 8.72 -4.38
C THR A 65 -12.08 8.41 -5.36
N ALA A 66 -10.90 9.01 -5.15
CA ALA A 66 -9.71 8.78 -5.96
C ALA A 66 -9.20 7.33 -5.90
N ARG A 67 -9.55 6.57 -4.85
CA ARG A 67 -9.24 5.13 -4.76
C ARG A 67 -10.30 4.25 -5.42
N LEU A 68 -11.58 4.63 -5.31
CA LEU A 68 -12.69 3.83 -5.83
C LEU A 68 -12.70 3.78 -7.36
N LEU A 69 -12.43 4.90 -8.03
CA LEU A 69 -12.45 4.94 -9.49
C LEU A 69 -11.42 3.99 -10.13
N PRO A 70 -10.13 4.02 -9.74
CA PRO A 70 -9.17 3.02 -10.20
C PRO A 70 -9.53 1.60 -9.78
N SER A 71 -10.15 1.40 -8.62
CA SER A 71 -10.59 0.08 -8.18
C SER A 71 -11.65 -0.51 -9.11
N ALA A 72 -12.64 0.28 -9.51
CA ALA A 72 -13.69 -0.15 -10.43
C ALA A 72 -13.11 -0.50 -11.82
N LEU A 73 -12.24 0.37 -12.35
CA LEU A 73 -11.55 0.12 -13.62
C LEU A 73 -10.64 -1.12 -13.55
N SER A 74 -9.92 -1.29 -12.45
CA SER A 74 -9.04 -2.44 -12.23
C SER A 74 -9.81 -3.75 -12.23
N THR A 75 -11.04 -3.81 -11.71
CA THR A 75 -11.86 -5.02 -11.74
C THR A 75 -12.19 -5.44 -13.17
N LEU A 76 -12.66 -4.50 -13.99
CA LEU A 76 -12.97 -4.75 -15.41
C LEU A 76 -11.71 -5.17 -16.18
N LEU A 77 -10.61 -4.42 -16.00
CA LEU A 77 -9.35 -4.70 -16.66
C LEU A 77 -8.76 -6.05 -16.24
N SER A 78 -8.87 -6.43 -14.96
CA SER A 78 -8.37 -7.72 -14.48
C SER A 78 -9.12 -8.88 -15.10
N GLY A 79 -10.45 -8.77 -15.29
CA GLY A 79 -11.23 -9.79 -15.99
C GLY A 79 -10.75 -10.02 -17.42
N PHE A 80 -10.48 -8.94 -18.16
CA PHE A 80 -9.88 -9.02 -19.50
C PHE A 80 -8.46 -9.61 -19.46
N LEU A 81 -7.59 -9.16 -18.55
CA LEU A 81 -6.21 -9.65 -18.50
C LEU A 81 -6.14 -11.14 -18.13
N LEU A 82 -7.04 -11.61 -17.26
CA LEU A 82 -7.15 -13.03 -16.89
C LEU A 82 -7.53 -13.91 -18.07
N SER A 83 -8.32 -13.43 -19.04
CA SER A 83 -8.66 -14.21 -20.23
C SER A 83 -7.47 -14.38 -21.18
N VAL A 84 -6.47 -13.49 -21.11
CA VAL A 84 -5.24 -13.56 -21.91
C VAL A 84 -4.16 -14.35 -21.17
N SER A 85 -3.95 -14.10 -19.88
CA SER A 85 -2.98 -14.81 -19.06
C SER A 85 -3.24 -14.57 -17.56
N VAL A 86 -3.10 -15.63 -16.77
CA VAL A 86 -3.15 -15.55 -15.31
C VAL A 86 -2.07 -14.63 -14.74
N ILE A 87 -0.93 -14.45 -15.42
CA ILE A 87 0.21 -13.65 -14.93
C ILE A 87 -0.03 -12.13 -15.11
N PHE A 88 -0.71 -11.73 -16.18
CA PHE A 88 -0.84 -10.33 -16.57
C PHE A 88 -1.47 -9.39 -15.54
N PRO A 89 -2.57 -9.74 -14.83
CA PRO A 89 -3.12 -8.84 -13.82
C PRO A 89 -2.13 -8.59 -12.67
N PHE A 90 -1.36 -9.61 -12.26
CA PHE A 90 -0.36 -9.49 -11.20
C PHE A 90 0.86 -8.66 -11.63
N ALA A 91 1.32 -8.85 -12.87
CA ALA A 91 2.41 -8.05 -13.44
C ALA A 91 2.03 -6.56 -13.55
N LEU A 92 0.81 -6.26 -14.03
CA LEU A 92 0.32 -4.89 -14.09
C LEU A 92 0.13 -4.28 -12.69
N ALA A 93 -0.38 -5.07 -11.74
CA ALA A 93 -0.49 -4.65 -10.34
C ALA A 93 0.89 -4.32 -9.74
N PHE A 94 1.89 -5.16 -10.00
CA PHE A 94 3.28 -4.94 -9.58
C PHE A 94 3.81 -3.60 -10.10
N VAL A 95 3.71 -3.34 -11.41
CA VAL A 95 4.18 -2.09 -12.03
C VAL A 95 3.45 -0.88 -11.44
N THR A 96 2.13 -0.98 -11.27
CA THR A 96 1.31 0.11 -10.71
C THR A 96 1.69 0.42 -9.27
N ILE A 97 1.87 -0.61 -8.44
CA ILE A 97 2.23 -0.44 -7.03
C ILE A 97 3.68 0.04 -6.88
N MET A 98 4.61 -0.44 -7.71
CA MET A 98 5.99 0.07 -7.75
C MET A 98 6.04 1.55 -8.15
N THR A 99 5.24 1.95 -9.14
CA THR A 99 5.11 3.36 -9.54
C THR A 99 4.58 4.19 -8.38
N ASN A 100 3.53 3.71 -7.69
CA ASN A 100 3.01 4.37 -6.50
C ASN A 100 4.07 4.47 -5.38
N LEU A 101 4.86 3.41 -5.15
CA LEU A 101 5.93 3.41 -4.16
C LEU A 101 7.03 4.41 -4.49
N TYR A 102 7.40 4.51 -5.76
CA TYR A 102 8.35 5.50 -6.26
C TYR A 102 7.84 6.93 -6.06
N LEU A 103 6.59 7.22 -6.43
CA LEU A 103 5.97 8.53 -6.21
C LEU A 103 5.91 8.85 -4.72
N TYR A 104 5.50 7.88 -3.89
CA TYR A 104 5.44 8.04 -2.45
C TYR A 104 6.82 8.39 -1.87
N TYR A 105 7.87 7.68 -2.28
CA TYR A 105 9.24 8.01 -1.91
C TYR A 105 9.62 9.41 -2.40
N ARG A 106 9.41 9.73 -3.68
CA ARG A 106 9.83 11.00 -4.28
C ARG A 106 9.20 12.23 -3.62
N PHE A 107 7.93 12.14 -3.21
CA PHE A 107 7.17 13.27 -2.66
C PHE A 107 7.13 13.31 -1.13
N PHE A 108 7.12 12.17 -0.45
CA PHE A 108 6.88 12.10 1.00
C PHE A 108 8.07 11.60 1.83
N TRP A 109 9.21 11.24 1.20
CA TRP A 109 10.39 10.77 1.93
C TRP A 109 10.97 11.79 2.91
N ASN A 110 10.80 13.09 2.63
CA ASN A 110 11.31 14.17 3.47
C ASN A 110 10.36 14.62 4.58
N VAL A 111 9.16 14.02 4.71
CA VAL A 111 8.21 14.37 5.77
C VAL A 111 8.57 13.61 7.06
N PRO A 112 8.95 14.31 8.16
CA PRO A 112 9.43 13.66 9.40
C PRO A 112 8.45 12.63 9.99
N GLU A 113 7.16 12.86 9.82
CA GLU A 113 6.09 11.99 10.34
C GLU A 113 6.00 10.64 9.61
N ALA A 114 6.53 10.52 8.38
CA ALA A 114 6.70 9.24 7.70
C ALA A 114 7.80 8.37 8.34
N ARG A 115 8.66 8.98 9.17
CA ARG A 115 9.77 8.36 9.92
C ARG A 115 9.43 8.11 11.41
N GLU A 116 8.56 8.91 12.02
CA GLU A 116 8.40 8.95 13.48
C GLU A 116 7.30 8.03 14.05
N ARG A 117 7.64 6.74 14.21
CA ARG A 117 7.24 5.98 15.42
C ARG A 117 8.39 5.81 16.43
N LYS A 118 9.60 6.32 16.13
CA LYS A 118 10.77 6.17 17.01
C LYS A 118 10.90 7.25 18.10
N LYS A 119 10.31 8.44 17.96
CA LYS A 119 10.50 9.53 18.95
C LYS A 119 9.50 9.55 20.11
N ILE A 120 8.29 9.01 19.93
CA ILE A 120 7.29 9.01 21.02
C ILE A 120 7.72 8.01 22.13
N SER A 121 8.31 6.87 21.77
CA SER A 121 8.85 5.92 22.75
C SER A 121 10.10 6.44 23.48
N ALA A 122 10.80 7.42 22.92
CA ALA A 122 12.01 8.01 23.53
C ALA A 122 11.70 9.16 24.51
N ARG A 123 10.49 9.75 24.46
CA ARG A 123 10.04 10.75 25.44
C ARG A 123 9.33 10.14 26.64
N ILE A 124 8.67 8.98 26.47
CA ILE A 124 7.94 8.31 27.55
C ILE A 124 8.90 7.49 28.45
N GLY A 125 10.07 7.10 27.95
CA GLY A 125 11.11 6.39 28.72
C GLY A 125 12.14 7.29 29.42
N SER A 126 11.98 8.62 29.35
CA SER A 126 12.87 9.58 30.03
C SER A 126 12.18 10.34 31.17
N GLU A 127 10.92 10.01 31.47
CA GLU A 127 10.14 10.55 32.59
C GLU A 127 9.76 9.46 33.61
N GLY A 128 10.45 8.31 33.57
CA GLY A 128 10.31 7.20 34.53
C GLY A 128 11.62 6.89 35.21
#